data_AF-A0AA37UI53-F1
#
_entry.id   AF-A0AA37UI53-F1
#
_cell.length_a   1.000
_cell.length_b   1.000
_cell.length_c   1.000
_cell.angle_alpha   90.00
_cell.angle_beta   90.00
_cell.angle_gamma   90.00
#
_symmetry.space_group_name_H-M   'P 1'
#
loop_
_entity.id
_entity.type
_entity.pdbx_description
1 polymer ?
#
loop_
_entity_poly.entity_id
_entity_poly.type
_entity_poly.pdbx_seq_one_letter_code
_entity_poly.pdbx_strand_id
1 'polypeptide(L)'
;MSPGLKRAETDSTISVLSPPTINANQTRDGVLGGTGYPGTQVSLRGLGADRVASVSSTGNWEVTFDQASVPARAYSLTATQTGPTPDWPAGSTSRPTSSTVSISWAAPTPQTPQAPAITAPAAGARVTGSPVQVSGTGVDGATVSVFADNGSGSCTATVAGGRWSCAVPVAGEGTITFYASQALDPSRPSQPGTLSVALALGGSGADEDDDAEEEPEPSATPAPEPDEGASPAPIPGIDADDGEDGGDRQPIGPIERSLGTGWGIPTGFGFMLPDARSVLDPIRWVTAIALAIAFVLFVALPLRLLFAALQRRFHLPRLHLTGRNQNVPAEAADDGPPLQPRTLAAVTLAGSAAVIAIAWGVDAQPSSLRLLVGIGIGLVLLNLLAVALPAWIGRRRLGLSIEARTLPFLVLVGAVLALISRGFDLDPPIITGVIGTFAFVAGESRSRRVAVNLGQFGTIFLVSIAAWWAHALIGPGLGAERILLREVLATMVLAGVGSLVVLALPVRGLPGRLVYDWSRPVWIGTAGTSVVLAALMLLGDLGTTHFPALLLGILAACFGGLCVLVWAWFRFAHEYVLRGHAVTSRG
;
A
#
# COMPACT_ATOMS: atom_id res chain seq x y z
N MET A 1 4.23 -39.88 97.75
CA MET A 1 3.52 -39.83 96.45
C MET A 1 4.11 -38.68 95.64
N SER A 2 4.98 -38.97 94.67
CA SER A 2 5.52 -37.96 93.75
C SER A 2 4.51 -37.71 92.61
N PRO A 3 4.23 -36.45 92.24
CA PRO A 3 3.54 -36.14 91.00
C PRO A 3 4.57 -36.03 89.85
N GLY A 4 4.23 -36.62 88.71
CA GLY A 4 5.07 -36.66 87.51
C GLY A 4 5.13 -35.33 86.75
N LEU A 5 6.29 -35.03 86.18
CA LEU A 5 6.52 -33.93 85.25
C LEU A 5 5.70 -34.14 83.96
N LYS A 6 4.91 -33.13 83.57
CA LYS A 6 4.52 -32.92 82.16
C LYS A 6 5.58 -32.03 81.50
N ARG A 7 6.20 -32.52 80.44
CA ARG A 7 7.17 -31.80 79.61
C ARG A 7 6.42 -30.71 78.82
N ALA A 8 6.83 -29.45 78.98
CA ALA A 8 6.42 -28.38 78.08
C ALA A 8 7.24 -28.51 76.79
N GLU A 9 6.55 -28.69 75.67
CA GLU A 9 7.13 -28.75 74.33
C GLU A 9 7.20 -27.30 73.81
N THR A 10 8.41 -26.74 73.72
CA THR A 10 8.63 -25.41 73.16
C THR A 10 8.76 -25.55 71.65
N ASP A 11 7.66 -25.31 70.93
CA ASP A 11 7.64 -25.35 69.47
C ASP A 11 8.48 -24.19 68.92
N SER A 12 9.56 -24.51 68.20
CA SER A 12 10.47 -23.53 67.59
C SER A 12 10.21 -23.50 66.09
N THR A 13 9.42 -22.53 65.63
CA THR A 13 9.14 -22.36 64.20
C THR A 13 10.34 -21.75 63.48
N ILE A 14 10.96 -22.53 62.59
CA ILE A 14 12.01 -22.06 61.67
C ILE A 14 11.34 -21.57 60.38
N SER A 15 11.45 -20.28 60.08
CA SER A 15 11.00 -19.71 58.82
C SER A 15 12.06 -19.91 57.73
N VAL A 16 11.65 -20.44 56.56
CA VAL A 16 12.53 -20.67 55.40
C VAL A 16 12.06 -19.85 54.21
N LEU A 17 12.97 -19.07 53.60
CA LEU A 17 12.67 -18.27 52.41
C LEU A 17 12.39 -19.22 51.24
N SER A 18 11.16 -19.19 50.73
CA SER A 18 10.74 -20.02 49.60
C SER A 18 11.57 -19.71 48.34
N PRO A 19 11.77 -20.67 47.44
CA PRO A 19 12.50 -20.41 46.19
C PRO A 19 11.67 -19.56 45.21
N PRO A 20 12.29 -18.73 44.35
CA PRO A 20 11.59 -17.97 43.33
C PRO A 20 11.09 -18.90 42.20
N THR A 21 10.14 -18.43 41.40
CA THR A 21 9.67 -19.12 40.19
C THR A 21 10.27 -18.49 38.93
N ILE A 22 10.36 -19.27 37.84
CA ILE A 22 10.76 -18.80 36.51
C ILE A 22 9.58 -19.07 35.57
N ASN A 23 9.09 -18.05 34.87
CA ASN A 23 8.02 -18.22 33.89
C ASN A 23 8.59 -18.84 32.60
N ALA A 24 8.45 -20.15 32.45
CA ALA A 24 9.03 -20.91 31.33
C ALA A 24 8.23 -20.81 30.01
N ASN A 25 7.05 -20.21 30.03
CA ASN A 25 6.15 -20.14 28.89
C ASN A 25 6.53 -18.98 27.96
N GLN A 26 7.58 -19.19 27.17
CA GLN A 26 8.03 -18.40 26.01
C GLN A 26 8.43 -16.94 26.30
N THR A 27 9.74 -16.68 26.29
CA THR A 27 10.27 -15.31 26.20
C THR A 27 10.21 -14.84 24.74
N ARG A 28 9.47 -13.76 24.49
CA ARG A 28 9.61 -12.96 23.26
C ARG A 28 10.34 -11.67 23.60
N ASP A 29 11.22 -11.26 22.69
CA ASP A 29 11.88 -9.95 22.71
C ASP A 29 12.75 -9.67 23.95
N GLY A 30 13.39 -10.72 24.48
CA GLY A 30 14.47 -10.56 25.46
C GLY A 30 14.03 -10.26 26.89
N VAL A 31 12.74 -10.44 27.22
CA VAL A 31 12.22 -10.29 28.58
C VAL A 31 11.95 -11.65 29.19
N LEU A 32 12.51 -11.91 30.38
CA LEU A 32 12.20 -13.08 31.19
C LEU A 32 11.81 -12.64 32.60
N GLY A 33 10.72 -13.20 33.12
CA GLY A 33 10.26 -12.90 34.46
C GLY A 33 9.86 -14.12 35.27
N GLY A 34 9.45 -13.86 36.50
CA GLY A 34 8.98 -14.85 37.44
C GLY A 34 8.41 -14.20 38.69
N THR A 35 8.16 -15.00 39.70
CA THR A 35 7.71 -14.52 41.01
C THR A 35 8.73 -14.80 42.10
N GLY A 36 8.73 -13.97 43.15
CA GLY A 36 9.62 -14.06 44.29
C GLY A 36 9.03 -13.35 45.52
N TYR A 37 9.79 -13.33 46.61
CA TYR A 37 9.38 -12.64 47.83
C TYR A 37 9.58 -11.12 47.66
N PRO A 38 8.55 -10.28 47.88
CA PRO A 38 8.63 -8.83 47.65
C PRO A 38 9.84 -8.17 48.32
N GLY A 39 10.58 -7.35 47.57
CA GLY A 39 11.77 -6.64 48.07
C GLY A 39 13.06 -7.45 48.13
N THR A 40 13.04 -8.76 47.82
CA THR A 40 14.27 -9.56 47.65
C THR A 40 14.92 -9.31 46.29
N GLN A 41 16.17 -9.76 46.12
CA GLN A 41 16.84 -9.80 44.81
C GLN A 41 16.90 -11.22 44.29
N VAL A 42 16.61 -11.43 43.01
CA VAL A 42 16.76 -12.72 42.32
C VAL A 42 18.03 -12.68 41.48
N SER A 43 18.95 -13.61 41.75
CA SER A 43 20.09 -13.92 40.90
C SER A 43 19.74 -15.06 39.94
N LEU A 44 19.81 -14.77 38.64
CA LEU A 44 19.54 -15.69 37.55
C LEU A 44 20.86 -16.09 36.86
N ARG A 45 21.09 -17.40 36.77
CA ARG A 45 22.25 -18.02 36.14
C ARG A 45 21.85 -18.88 34.95
N GLY A 46 22.77 -19.06 34.00
CA GLY A 46 22.58 -19.92 32.82
C GLY A 46 22.51 -19.19 31.47
N LEU A 47 22.53 -17.84 31.48
CA LEU A 47 22.56 -16.99 30.28
C LEU A 47 23.98 -16.52 29.89
N GLY A 48 25.02 -17.20 30.39
CA GLY A 48 26.41 -16.78 30.25
C GLY A 48 26.89 -15.93 31.43
N ALA A 49 26.47 -14.66 31.47
CA ALA A 49 26.76 -13.77 32.60
C ALA A 49 25.58 -13.75 33.60
N ASP A 50 25.89 -13.76 34.90
CA ASP A 50 24.88 -13.69 35.96
C ASP A 50 24.04 -12.41 35.81
N ARG A 51 22.73 -12.53 36.02
CA ARG A 51 21.77 -11.43 35.98
C ARG A 51 21.11 -11.29 37.33
N VAL A 52 20.86 -10.05 37.76
CA VAL A 52 20.21 -9.77 39.04
C VAL A 52 19.01 -8.88 38.79
N ALA A 53 17.87 -9.24 39.36
CA ALA A 53 16.64 -8.44 39.33
C ALA A 53 16.10 -8.24 40.74
N SER A 54 15.44 -7.10 40.98
CA SER A 54 14.72 -6.88 42.24
C SER A 54 13.28 -7.37 42.10
N VAL A 55 12.74 -8.00 43.14
CA VAL A 55 11.34 -8.41 43.19
C VAL A 55 10.50 -7.21 43.62
N SER A 56 9.51 -6.86 42.80
CA SER A 56 8.58 -5.77 43.06
C SER A 56 7.74 -6.00 44.33
N SER A 57 7.05 -4.96 44.79
CA SER A 57 6.09 -5.06 45.90
C SER A 57 4.92 -6.01 45.62
N THR A 58 4.65 -6.32 44.35
CA THR A 58 3.64 -7.27 43.90
C THR A 58 4.18 -8.70 43.75
N GLY A 59 5.46 -8.94 44.06
CA GLY A 59 6.09 -10.25 44.01
C GLY A 59 6.60 -10.67 42.62
N ASN A 60 6.68 -9.75 41.65
CA ASN A 60 7.15 -10.05 40.29
C ASN A 60 8.58 -9.55 40.10
N TRP A 61 9.40 -10.27 39.34
CA TRP A 61 10.71 -9.83 38.91
C TRP A 61 10.88 -10.05 37.41
N GLU A 62 11.69 -9.20 36.77
CA GLU A 62 11.97 -9.26 35.35
C GLU A 62 13.44 -8.93 35.07
N VAL A 63 14.01 -9.62 34.08
CA VAL A 63 15.34 -9.38 33.53
C VAL A 63 15.21 -9.18 32.03
N THR A 64 15.87 -8.16 31.50
CA THR A 64 15.99 -7.90 30.07
C THR A 64 17.38 -8.25 29.55
N PHE A 65 17.45 -8.73 28.32
CA PHE A 65 18.69 -9.04 27.59
C PHE A 65 18.49 -8.80 26.09
N ASP A 66 19.57 -8.76 25.33
CA ASP A 66 19.55 -8.53 23.87
C ASP A 66 19.96 -9.79 23.09
N GLN A 67 19.66 -9.78 21.78
CA GLN A 67 19.96 -10.89 20.88
C GLN A 67 21.48 -11.12 20.73
N ALA A 68 22.29 -10.08 20.84
CA ALA A 68 23.73 -10.16 20.68
C ALA A 68 24.40 -10.93 21.85
N SER A 69 23.87 -10.77 23.06
CA SER A 69 24.36 -11.42 24.28
C SER A 69 23.72 -12.78 24.55
N VAL A 70 22.46 -13.00 24.12
CA VAL A 70 21.70 -14.23 24.34
C VAL A 70 21.05 -14.74 23.04
N PRO A 71 21.71 -15.65 22.30
CA PRO A 71 21.16 -16.24 21.08
C PRO A 71 19.84 -17.01 21.24
N ALA A 72 19.08 -17.18 20.15
CA ALA A 72 17.86 -18.01 20.15
C ALA A 72 18.20 -19.49 20.33
N ARG A 73 17.91 -20.05 21.51
CA ARG A 73 17.99 -21.49 21.82
C ARG A 73 17.29 -21.81 23.14
N ALA A 74 17.23 -23.09 23.50
CA ALA A 74 16.85 -23.51 24.83
C ALA A 74 18.00 -23.31 25.83
N TYR A 75 17.70 -22.73 26.99
CA TYR A 75 18.62 -22.53 28.11
C TYR A 75 18.12 -23.26 29.36
N SER A 76 19.04 -23.82 30.14
CA SER A 76 18.76 -24.29 31.49
C SER A 76 19.13 -23.18 32.47
N LEU A 77 18.10 -22.60 33.10
CA LEU A 77 18.26 -21.43 33.97
C LEU A 77 18.10 -21.83 35.42
N THR A 78 18.85 -21.16 36.31
CA THR A 78 18.75 -21.35 37.76
C THR A 78 18.58 -20.00 38.44
N ALA A 79 17.52 -19.85 39.25
CA ALA A 79 17.19 -18.63 39.98
C ALA A 79 17.31 -18.86 41.49
N THR A 80 17.93 -17.92 42.20
CA THR A 80 18.06 -17.90 43.67
C THR A 80 17.70 -16.52 44.18
N GLN A 81 16.91 -16.41 45.25
CA GLN A 81 16.57 -15.10 45.82
C GLN A 81 17.26 -14.83 47.16
N THR A 82 17.67 -13.58 47.38
CA THR A 82 18.41 -13.12 48.56
C THR A 82 17.75 -11.90 49.21
N GLY A 83 17.77 -11.86 50.54
CA GLY A 83 17.45 -10.65 51.33
C GLY A 83 18.57 -9.59 51.25
N PRO A 84 18.39 -8.41 51.88
CA PRO A 84 17.54 -8.17 53.03
C PRO A 84 16.13 -7.64 52.72
N THR A 85 15.16 -8.03 53.54
CA THR A 85 13.81 -7.45 53.63
C THR A 85 13.43 -7.31 55.12
N PRO A 86 12.35 -6.61 55.50
CA PRO A 86 11.92 -6.52 56.90
C PRO A 86 11.75 -7.88 57.59
N ASP A 87 11.34 -8.91 56.84
CA ASP A 87 11.11 -10.26 57.34
C ASP A 87 12.31 -11.22 57.14
N TRP A 88 13.34 -10.81 56.37
CA TRP A 88 14.52 -11.63 56.05
C TRP A 88 15.83 -10.85 56.22
N PRO A 89 16.67 -11.17 57.21
CA PRO A 89 17.94 -10.46 57.43
C PRO A 89 18.93 -10.63 56.27
N ALA A 90 19.91 -9.73 56.20
CA ALA A 90 20.96 -9.75 55.17
C ALA A 90 21.69 -11.11 55.15
N GLY A 91 21.87 -11.69 53.96
CA GLY A 91 22.46 -13.02 53.77
C GLY A 91 21.45 -14.18 53.72
N SER A 92 20.17 -13.94 54.02
CA SER A 92 19.11 -14.95 53.83
C SER A 92 19.00 -15.31 52.35
N THR A 93 19.14 -16.61 52.03
CA THR A 93 19.18 -17.12 50.65
C THR A 93 18.20 -18.27 50.50
N SER A 94 17.42 -18.29 49.41
CA SER A 94 16.50 -19.38 49.12
C SER A 94 17.22 -20.62 48.58
N ARG A 95 16.51 -21.75 48.50
CA ARG A 95 16.94 -22.83 47.60
C ARG A 95 16.88 -22.36 46.13
N PRO A 96 17.73 -22.89 45.24
CA PRO A 96 17.66 -22.57 43.82
C PRO A 96 16.46 -23.27 43.15
N THR A 97 15.82 -22.58 42.20
CA THR A 97 14.87 -23.17 41.24
C THR A 97 15.52 -23.27 39.88
N SER A 98 15.39 -24.42 39.21
CA SER A 98 15.86 -24.58 37.83
C SER A 98 14.70 -24.82 36.87
N SER A 99 14.76 -24.21 35.68
CA SER A 99 13.78 -24.41 34.61
C SER A 99 14.44 -24.31 33.24
N THR A 100 13.96 -25.09 32.29
CA THR A 100 14.33 -24.97 30.88
C THR A 100 13.45 -23.91 30.22
N VAL A 101 14.06 -22.94 29.54
CA VAL A 101 13.35 -21.85 28.85
C VAL A 101 13.84 -21.77 27.42
N SER A 102 12.91 -21.78 26.46
CA SER A 102 13.20 -21.57 25.04
C SER A 102 13.13 -20.09 24.71
N ILE A 103 14.26 -19.51 24.30
CA ILE A 103 14.35 -18.10 23.91
C ILE A 103 14.18 -17.98 22.39
N SER A 104 13.19 -17.19 21.97
CA SER A 104 12.95 -16.85 20.57
C SER A 104 12.92 -15.33 20.39
N TRP A 105 13.61 -14.83 19.37
CA TRP A 105 13.58 -13.43 18.98
C TRP A 105 12.57 -13.24 17.84
N ALA A 106 11.82 -12.14 17.85
CA ALA A 106 11.11 -11.72 16.64
C ALA A 106 12.13 -11.58 15.49
N ALA A 107 11.76 -11.99 14.28
CA ALA A 107 12.59 -11.74 13.11
C ALA A 107 12.86 -10.23 13.03
N PRO A 108 14.10 -9.81 12.70
CA PRO A 108 14.39 -8.39 12.54
C PRO A 108 13.38 -7.81 11.55
N THR A 109 12.73 -6.70 11.92
CA THR A 109 11.93 -5.91 11.00
C THR A 109 12.74 -5.71 9.71
N PRO A 110 12.21 -6.02 8.51
CA PRO A 110 12.92 -5.79 7.27
C PRO A 110 13.37 -4.32 7.25
N GLN A 111 14.68 -4.11 7.23
CA GLN A 111 15.27 -2.77 7.19
C GLN A 111 14.92 -2.16 5.84
N THR A 112 14.47 -0.90 5.84
CA THR A 112 14.33 -0.11 4.62
C THR A 112 15.66 -0.16 3.87
N PRO A 113 15.70 -0.66 2.62
CA PRO A 113 16.96 -0.76 1.89
C PRO A 113 17.56 0.63 1.67
N GLN A 114 18.89 0.72 1.61
CA GLN A 114 19.58 1.97 1.27
C GLN A 114 19.05 2.49 -0.09
N ALA A 115 19.04 3.81 -0.31
CA ALA A 115 18.65 4.36 -1.60
C ALA A 115 19.52 3.80 -2.74
N PRO A 116 18.95 3.47 -3.92
CA PRO A 116 19.74 3.07 -5.08
C PRO A 116 20.55 4.27 -5.59
N ALA A 117 21.78 4.04 -6.05
CA ALA A 117 22.58 5.09 -6.66
C ALA A 117 22.34 5.10 -8.16
N ILE A 118 22.12 6.28 -8.74
CA ILE A 118 22.06 6.46 -10.19
C ILE A 118 23.48 6.80 -10.67
N THR A 119 24.04 5.96 -11.53
CA THR A 119 25.44 6.10 -12.02
C THR A 119 25.52 6.53 -13.48
N ALA A 120 24.46 6.30 -14.26
CA ALA A 120 24.37 6.80 -15.63
C ALA A 120 22.95 7.37 -15.88
N PRO A 121 22.83 8.48 -16.64
CA PRO A 121 23.89 9.30 -17.20
C PRO A 121 24.79 9.93 -16.12
N ALA A 122 26.00 10.39 -16.44
CA ALA A 122 26.83 11.08 -15.44
C ALA A 122 26.15 12.41 -15.01
N ALA A 123 26.39 12.86 -13.78
CA ALA A 123 25.87 14.15 -13.32
C ALA A 123 26.26 15.27 -14.29
N GLY A 124 25.29 16.05 -14.76
CA GLY A 124 25.51 17.12 -15.73
C GLY A 124 25.78 16.67 -17.18
N ALA A 125 25.68 15.37 -17.50
CA ALA A 125 25.78 14.88 -18.88
C ALA A 125 24.70 15.52 -19.76
N ARG A 126 24.97 15.62 -21.07
CA ARG A 126 23.96 15.99 -22.07
C ARG A 126 23.36 14.74 -22.68
N VAL A 127 22.04 14.62 -22.66
CA VAL A 127 21.33 13.54 -23.33
C VAL A 127 20.50 14.11 -24.48
N THR A 128 20.52 13.43 -25.63
CA THR A 128 19.91 13.87 -26.90
C THR A 128 18.86 12.86 -27.35
N GLY A 129 17.77 12.69 -26.60
CA GLY A 129 16.69 11.78 -26.98
C GLY A 129 15.83 11.32 -25.81
N SER A 130 14.71 10.70 -26.16
CA SER A 130 13.77 10.05 -25.23
C SER A 130 13.36 8.70 -25.84
N PRO A 131 13.34 7.59 -25.07
CA PRO A 131 13.60 7.50 -23.63
C PRO A 131 15.09 7.60 -23.27
N VAL A 132 15.39 8.12 -22.09
CA VAL A 132 16.76 8.18 -21.55
C VAL A 132 17.08 6.88 -20.82
N GLN A 133 18.19 6.23 -21.17
CA GLN A 133 18.66 5.07 -20.42
C GLN A 133 19.32 5.51 -19.12
N VAL A 134 18.73 5.09 -18.01
CA VAL A 134 19.20 5.37 -16.66
C VAL A 134 19.68 4.05 -16.05
N SER A 135 20.89 4.04 -15.49
CA SER A 135 21.43 2.86 -14.82
C SER A 135 22.10 3.23 -13.51
N GLY A 136 22.25 2.23 -12.65
CA GLY A 136 22.70 2.45 -11.30
C GLY A 136 23.06 1.19 -10.54
N THR A 137 23.36 1.38 -9.25
CA THR A 137 23.58 0.30 -8.30
C THR A 137 22.42 0.20 -7.32
N GLY A 138 22.19 -1.00 -6.81
CA GLY A 138 21.09 -1.28 -5.90
C GLY A 138 21.30 -2.57 -5.11
N VAL A 139 20.34 -2.92 -4.27
CA VAL A 139 20.34 -4.17 -3.51
C VAL A 139 19.80 -5.29 -4.39
N ASP A 140 20.55 -6.39 -4.53
CA ASP A 140 20.15 -7.53 -5.36
C ASP A 140 18.77 -8.07 -5.01
N GLY A 141 17.96 -8.31 -6.04
CA GLY A 141 16.58 -8.77 -5.91
C GLY A 141 15.57 -7.66 -5.57
N ALA A 142 16.00 -6.43 -5.31
CA ALA A 142 15.09 -5.30 -5.15
C ALA A 142 14.52 -4.83 -6.50
N THR A 143 13.30 -4.28 -6.48
CA THR A 143 12.72 -3.58 -7.63
C THR A 143 12.99 -2.09 -7.48
N VAL A 144 13.67 -1.50 -8.45
CA VAL A 144 13.94 -0.07 -8.56
C VAL A 144 12.87 0.60 -9.42
N SER A 145 12.22 1.64 -8.88
CA SER A 145 11.31 2.52 -9.61
C SER A 145 12.01 3.85 -9.88
N VAL A 146 12.12 4.22 -11.16
CA VAL A 146 12.80 5.42 -11.64
C VAL A 146 11.82 6.33 -12.36
N PHE A 147 11.86 7.62 -12.06
CA PHE A 147 11.10 8.65 -12.77
C PHE A 147 11.90 9.95 -12.89
N ALA A 148 11.48 10.84 -13.79
CA ALA A 148 12.10 12.15 -13.98
C ALA A 148 11.14 13.28 -13.56
N ASP A 149 11.68 14.39 -13.04
CA ASP A 149 10.91 15.62 -12.71
C ASP A 149 10.27 16.30 -13.92
N ASN A 150 10.76 16.05 -15.13
CA ASN A 150 10.15 16.49 -16.38
C ASN A 150 9.58 15.30 -17.21
N GLY A 151 9.59 14.10 -16.64
CA GLY A 151 9.18 12.87 -17.32
C GLY A 151 7.66 12.68 -17.34
N SER A 152 7.17 12.13 -18.45
CA SER A 152 5.76 11.75 -18.61
C SER A 152 5.45 10.33 -18.16
N GLY A 153 6.44 9.59 -17.64
CA GLY A 153 6.28 8.23 -17.16
C GLY A 153 7.33 7.83 -16.12
N SER A 154 7.16 6.64 -15.58
CA SER A 154 8.15 5.95 -14.75
C SER A 154 8.55 4.64 -15.40
N CYS A 155 9.67 4.08 -15.00
CA CYS A 155 10.07 2.74 -15.39
C CYS A 155 10.60 1.98 -14.18
N THR A 156 10.41 0.66 -14.20
CA THR A 156 10.81 -0.24 -13.12
C THR A 156 11.84 -1.25 -13.61
N ALA A 157 12.85 -1.56 -12.80
CA ALA A 157 13.85 -2.57 -13.11
C ALA A 157 14.21 -3.39 -11.86
N THR A 158 14.43 -4.69 -12.03
CA THR A 158 14.94 -5.55 -10.95
C THR A 158 16.46 -5.45 -10.90
N VAL A 159 17.03 -5.30 -9.70
CA VAL A 159 18.49 -5.31 -9.50
C VAL A 159 19.02 -6.74 -9.64
N ALA A 160 20.00 -6.91 -10.52
CA ALA A 160 20.72 -8.17 -10.70
C ALA A 160 22.24 -7.91 -10.76
N GLY A 161 23.00 -8.63 -9.94
CA GLY A 161 24.46 -8.45 -9.83
C GLY A 161 24.85 -7.06 -9.30
N GLY A 162 24.03 -6.49 -8.43
CA GLY A 162 24.17 -5.16 -7.83
C GLY A 162 23.86 -4.01 -8.78
N ARG A 163 23.35 -4.29 -9.99
CA ARG A 163 23.12 -3.29 -11.04
C ARG A 163 21.68 -3.33 -11.56
N TRP A 164 21.21 -2.18 -12.02
CA TRP A 164 19.91 -2.03 -12.68
C TRP A 164 20.02 -1.08 -13.87
N SER A 165 19.13 -1.21 -14.84
CA SER A 165 19.04 -0.35 -16.02
C SER A 165 17.58 -0.22 -16.46
N CYS A 166 17.17 0.98 -16.83
CA CYS A 166 15.78 1.32 -17.09
C CYS A 166 15.68 2.50 -18.05
N ALA A 167 14.78 2.42 -19.03
CA ALA A 167 14.54 3.47 -20.01
C ALA A 167 13.41 4.40 -19.53
N VAL A 168 13.75 5.64 -19.17
CA VAL A 168 12.81 6.61 -18.60
C VAL A 168 12.35 7.58 -19.70
N PRO A 169 11.03 7.66 -19.99
CA PRO A 169 10.50 8.67 -20.90
C PRO A 169 10.64 10.08 -20.31
N VAL A 170 11.29 10.97 -21.06
CA VAL A 170 11.47 12.39 -20.71
C VAL A 170 10.79 13.30 -21.74
N ALA A 171 10.40 14.51 -21.32
CA ALA A 171 9.76 15.50 -22.18
C ALA A 171 10.27 16.93 -21.92
N GLY A 172 10.34 17.74 -22.99
CA GLY A 172 10.83 19.13 -22.93
C GLY A 172 12.35 19.24 -22.99
N GLU A 173 12.86 20.47 -23.08
CA GLU A 173 14.30 20.80 -23.02
C GLU A 173 14.64 21.39 -21.64
N GLY A 174 15.87 21.19 -21.16
CA GLY A 174 16.35 21.75 -19.90
C GLY A 174 16.96 20.73 -18.95
N THR A 175 17.23 21.15 -17.72
CA THR A 175 17.77 20.26 -16.67
C THR A 175 16.69 19.28 -16.20
N ILE A 176 17.05 17.99 -16.19
CA ILE A 176 16.22 16.87 -15.75
C ILE A 176 16.81 16.28 -14.48
N THR A 177 15.99 16.04 -13.49
CA THR A 177 16.35 15.27 -12.30
C THR A 177 15.67 13.92 -12.32
N PHE A 178 16.46 12.85 -12.30
CA PHE A 178 16.02 11.49 -12.09
C PHE A 178 15.93 11.18 -10.60
N TYR A 179 14.88 10.47 -10.23
CA TYR A 179 14.62 9.95 -8.90
C TYR A 179 14.53 8.44 -9.00
N ALA A 180 15.29 7.72 -8.19
CA ALA A 180 15.25 6.27 -8.13
C ALA A 180 15.00 5.82 -6.70
N SER A 181 13.99 4.99 -6.47
CA SER A 181 13.73 4.34 -5.19
C SER A 181 13.74 2.83 -5.39
N GLN A 182 14.14 2.05 -4.38
CA GLN A 182 14.17 0.59 -4.48
C GLN A 182 13.42 -0.08 -3.33
N ALA A 183 12.80 -1.21 -3.60
CA ALA A 183 12.05 -1.96 -2.60
C ALA A 183 12.33 -3.47 -2.74
N LEU A 184 12.66 -4.13 -1.62
CA LEU A 184 12.64 -5.60 -1.52
C LEU A 184 11.22 -6.13 -1.24
N ASP A 185 10.38 -5.27 -0.65
CA ASP A 185 8.94 -5.48 -0.42
C ASP A 185 8.23 -4.19 -0.88
N PRO A 186 7.23 -4.26 -1.78
CA PRO A 186 6.51 -3.08 -2.29
C PRO A 186 5.94 -2.15 -1.20
N SER A 187 5.73 -2.65 0.01
CA SER A 187 5.19 -1.87 1.12
C SER A 187 6.18 -1.02 1.90
N ARG A 188 7.49 -1.09 1.57
CA ARG A 188 8.55 -0.34 2.24
C ARG A 188 9.65 0.06 1.25
N PRO A 189 9.40 1.03 0.35
CA PRO A 189 10.43 1.55 -0.54
C PRO A 189 11.55 2.27 0.22
N SER A 190 12.74 2.32 -0.36
CA SER A 190 13.85 3.15 0.11
C SER A 190 13.52 4.63 0.00
N GLN A 191 14.29 5.48 0.69
CA GLN A 191 14.36 6.89 0.29
C GLN A 191 14.80 6.98 -1.19
N PRO A 192 14.25 7.92 -1.98
CA PRO A 192 14.68 8.08 -3.36
C PRO A 192 16.10 8.66 -3.43
N GLY A 193 17.00 7.99 -4.14
CA GLY A 193 18.24 8.58 -4.64
C GLY A 193 17.92 9.55 -5.78
N THR A 194 18.64 10.66 -5.86
CA THR A 194 18.41 11.71 -6.87
C THR A 194 19.66 11.97 -7.70
N LEU A 195 19.48 12.20 -9.00
CA LEU A 195 20.55 12.60 -9.91
C LEU A 195 20.04 13.61 -10.94
N SER A 196 20.68 14.77 -11.04
CA SER A 196 20.37 15.78 -12.06
C SER A 196 21.31 15.72 -13.27
N VAL A 197 20.74 15.81 -14.46
CA VAL A 197 21.37 15.69 -15.78
C VAL A 197 20.80 16.79 -16.69
N ALA A 198 21.57 17.33 -17.64
CA ALA A 198 21.04 18.32 -18.59
C ALA A 198 20.51 17.62 -19.86
N LEU A 199 19.28 17.89 -20.28
CA LEU A 199 18.75 17.39 -21.54
C LEU A 199 18.78 18.49 -22.61
N ALA A 200 19.48 18.22 -23.70
CA ALA A 200 19.43 19.04 -24.91
C ALA A 200 18.81 18.17 -26.01
N LEU A 201 17.57 18.47 -26.42
CA LEU A 201 16.99 17.77 -27.57
C LEU A 201 17.75 18.24 -28.82
N GLY A 202 18.43 17.31 -29.49
CA GLY A 202 19.19 17.60 -30.69
C GLY A 202 18.27 18.09 -31.79
N GLY A 203 18.47 19.34 -32.22
CA GLY A 203 17.95 19.82 -33.50
C GLY A 203 18.59 19.02 -34.62
N SER A 204 17.76 18.40 -35.46
CA SER A 204 18.17 17.95 -36.77
C SER A 204 18.63 19.16 -37.58
N GLY A 205 19.92 19.21 -37.87
CA GLY A 205 20.52 20.17 -38.80
C GLY A 205 21.74 19.52 -39.42
N ALA A 206 21.53 18.75 -40.48
CA ALA A 206 22.51 18.69 -41.55
C ALA A 206 22.49 20.08 -42.22
N ASP A 207 23.65 20.71 -42.34
CA ASP A 207 24.06 21.45 -43.52
C ASP A 207 25.58 21.59 -43.52
N GLU A 208 26.11 21.48 -44.73
CA GLU A 208 27.50 21.35 -45.17
C GLU A 208 28.28 22.68 -45.12
N ASP A 209 29.60 22.54 -45.29
CA ASP A 209 30.64 23.49 -45.77
C ASP A 209 31.04 24.68 -44.87
N ASP A 210 32.31 24.73 -44.44
CA ASP A 210 33.41 25.15 -45.33
C ASP A 210 34.83 24.94 -44.73
N ASP A 211 35.69 24.38 -45.58
CA ASP A 211 37.16 24.52 -45.75
C ASP A 211 38.23 24.22 -44.66
N ALA A 212 38.91 23.10 -44.90
CA ALA A 212 40.35 22.90 -45.22
C ALA A 212 41.48 23.40 -44.29
N GLU A 213 42.33 22.46 -43.83
CA GLU A 213 43.71 22.28 -44.34
C GLU A 213 44.34 20.95 -43.85
N GLU A 214 44.84 20.15 -44.80
CA GLU A 214 45.64 18.93 -44.62
C GLU A 214 47.09 19.27 -44.23
N GLU A 215 47.72 18.48 -43.34
CA GLU A 215 49.03 17.79 -43.56
C GLU A 215 49.45 16.93 -42.34
N PRO A 216 50.41 15.97 -42.45
CA PRO A 216 50.11 14.54 -42.32
C PRO A 216 50.77 13.84 -41.10
N GLU A 217 50.37 12.59 -40.86
CA GLU A 217 51.02 11.66 -39.91
C GLU A 217 52.51 11.45 -40.22
N PRO A 218 53.30 11.03 -39.21
CA PRO A 218 53.73 9.63 -39.32
C PRO A 218 53.84 8.83 -38.00
N SER A 219 53.59 7.54 -38.19
CA SER A 219 54.33 6.38 -37.65
C SER A 219 53.92 5.76 -36.31
N ALA A 220 53.54 4.49 -36.47
CA ALA A 220 53.28 3.46 -35.50
C ALA A 220 54.44 3.12 -34.56
N THR A 221 54.09 2.71 -33.34
CA THR A 221 54.85 1.72 -32.54
C THR A 221 53.82 0.89 -31.75
N PRO A 222 53.92 -0.45 -31.72
CA PRO A 222 52.90 -1.32 -31.13
C PRO A 222 53.06 -1.50 -29.61
N ALA A 223 51.95 -1.90 -28.98
CA ALA A 223 51.71 -2.12 -27.56
C ALA A 223 52.65 -3.12 -26.84
N PRO A 224 52.67 -3.09 -25.50
CA PRO A 224 52.78 -4.30 -24.68
C PRO A 224 51.43 -4.64 -24.01
N GLU A 225 51.18 -5.94 -23.91
CA GLU A 225 50.08 -6.61 -23.20
C GLU A 225 50.42 -6.78 -21.68
N PRO A 226 49.55 -7.35 -20.83
CA PRO A 226 49.06 -6.79 -19.57
C PRO A 226 49.90 -7.19 -18.33
N ASP A 227 49.97 -6.31 -17.32
CA ASP A 227 50.40 -6.66 -15.96
C ASP A 227 49.19 -6.70 -15.03
N GLU A 228 48.90 -7.90 -14.51
CA GLU A 228 47.99 -8.13 -13.39
C GLU A 228 48.63 -7.60 -12.09
N GLY A 229 47.86 -6.84 -11.31
CA GLY A 229 48.12 -6.64 -9.88
C GLY A 229 48.23 -5.18 -9.45
N ALA A 230 47.08 -4.54 -9.20
CA ALA A 230 47.05 -3.34 -8.36
C ALA A 230 45.81 -3.33 -7.46
N SER A 231 46.07 -3.54 -6.17
CA SER A 231 45.19 -3.22 -5.06
C SER A 231 44.99 -1.69 -4.97
N PRO A 232 43.77 -1.17 -4.72
CA PRO A 232 43.55 0.27 -4.67
C PRO A 232 44.10 0.89 -3.36
N ALA A 233 44.89 1.96 -3.51
CA ALA A 233 45.43 2.79 -2.44
C ALA A 233 44.36 3.78 -1.88
N PRO A 234 44.52 4.29 -0.64
CA PRO A 234 43.49 5.06 0.06
C PRO A 234 43.46 6.54 -0.29
N ILE A 235 42.27 7.14 -0.15
CA ILE A 235 41.94 8.56 -0.41
C ILE A 235 42.57 9.47 0.67
N PRO A 236 43.29 10.55 0.32
CA PRO A 236 43.73 11.56 1.29
C PRO A 236 42.60 12.50 1.74
N GLY A 237 42.62 12.84 3.02
CA GLY A 237 41.65 13.70 3.71
C GLY A 237 41.69 15.16 3.26
N ILE A 238 40.56 15.84 3.45
CA ILE A 238 40.37 17.27 3.22
C ILE A 238 40.86 18.01 4.47
N ASP A 239 41.97 18.73 4.35
CA ASP A 239 42.36 19.76 5.30
C ASP A 239 41.52 21.02 5.06
N ALA A 240 41.00 21.57 6.15
CA ALA A 240 40.38 22.89 6.19
C ALA A 240 41.48 23.95 6.19
N ASP A 241 41.37 24.96 5.32
CA ASP A 241 42.09 26.21 5.50
C ASP A 241 41.22 27.40 5.05
N ASP A 242 41.34 28.46 5.86
CA ASP A 242 40.63 29.72 5.80
C ASP A 242 41.21 30.63 4.70
N GLY A 243 40.35 31.33 3.96
CA GLY A 243 40.79 32.31 2.97
C GLY A 243 39.63 33.05 2.32
N GLU A 244 39.37 34.25 2.82
CA GLU A 244 38.52 35.28 2.21
C GLU A 244 39.02 35.60 0.79
N ASP A 245 38.17 35.45 -0.22
CA ASP A 245 38.15 36.38 -1.34
C ASP A 245 36.74 36.55 -1.92
N GLY A 246 36.37 37.82 -2.07
CA GLY A 246 35.05 38.27 -2.47
C GLY A 246 34.85 38.12 -3.98
N GLY A 247 34.05 37.13 -4.35
CA GLY A 247 33.41 37.06 -5.66
C GLY A 247 31.99 36.56 -5.46
N ASP A 248 31.00 37.37 -5.84
CA ASP A 248 29.56 37.11 -5.74
C ASP A 248 29.16 35.74 -6.32
N ARG A 249 29.30 34.69 -5.51
CA ARG A 249 28.51 33.47 -5.67
C ARG A 249 27.14 33.79 -5.10
N GLN A 250 26.28 34.26 -5.99
CA GLN A 250 24.85 34.33 -5.76
C GLN A 250 24.42 32.96 -5.17
N PRO A 251 23.83 32.92 -3.96
CA PRO A 251 23.44 31.67 -3.35
C PRO A 251 22.46 30.98 -4.29
N ILE A 252 22.76 29.73 -4.65
CA ILE A 252 21.83 28.87 -5.37
C ILE A 252 20.50 28.94 -4.62
N GLY A 253 19.48 29.37 -5.36
CA GLY A 253 18.18 29.79 -4.84
C GLY A 253 17.33 28.66 -4.23
N PRO A 254 16.03 28.90 -4.00
CA PRO A 254 15.11 28.22 -3.06
C PRO A 254 14.97 26.68 -3.14
N ILE A 255 15.60 26.02 -4.11
CA ILE A 255 15.37 24.63 -4.48
C ILE A 255 15.86 23.68 -3.37
N GLU A 256 17.01 23.94 -2.75
CA GLU A 256 17.53 23.14 -1.63
C GLU A 256 16.67 23.26 -0.36
N ARG A 257 16.09 24.44 -0.07
CA ARG A 257 15.18 24.62 1.08
C ARG A 257 13.86 23.87 0.90
N SER A 258 13.39 23.70 -0.34
CA SER A 258 12.15 22.96 -0.63
C SER A 258 12.30 21.44 -0.47
N LEU A 259 13.48 20.91 -0.77
CA LEU A 259 13.82 19.49 -0.65
C LEU A 259 14.23 19.11 0.79
N GLY A 260 14.84 20.04 1.54
CA GLY A 260 15.32 19.81 2.90
C GLY A 260 14.26 19.55 3.98
N THR A 261 12.97 19.81 3.72
CA THR A 261 11.88 19.57 4.67
C THR A 261 11.10 18.27 4.44
N GLY A 262 11.44 17.51 3.39
CA GLY A 262 10.72 16.27 3.00
C GLY A 262 9.34 16.48 2.37
N TRP A 263 8.72 17.66 2.54
CA TRP A 263 7.42 18.01 1.95
C TRP A 263 7.45 18.25 0.44
N GLY A 264 8.63 18.48 -0.14
CA GLY A 264 8.82 18.64 -1.58
C GLY A 264 9.18 17.34 -2.31
N ILE A 265 9.32 16.22 -1.60
CA ILE A 265 9.71 14.93 -2.19
C ILE A 265 8.48 14.31 -2.90
N PRO A 266 8.56 13.99 -4.21
CA PRO A 266 7.50 13.30 -4.93
C PRO A 266 7.27 11.88 -4.39
N THR A 267 6.02 11.43 -4.32
CA THR A 267 5.66 10.09 -3.82
C THR A 267 5.55 9.02 -4.92
N GLY A 268 5.77 9.39 -6.18
CA GLY A 268 5.49 8.53 -7.34
C GLY A 268 3.99 8.34 -7.64
N PHE A 269 3.09 8.77 -6.76
CA PHE A 269 1.65 8.64 -6.96
C PHE A 269 1.19 9.44 -8.18
N GLY A 270 0.52 8.76 -9.13
CA GLY A 270 0.00 9.38 -10.35
C GLY A 270 1.01 9.57 -11.48
N PHE A 271 2.29 9.23 -11.29
CA PHE A 271 3.31 9.30 -12.35
C PHE A 271 3.15 8.19 -13.40
N MET A 272 2.39 7.15 -13.09
CA MET A 272 2.01 6.07 -14.00
C MET A 272 0.80 6.41 -14.89
N LEU A 273 0.17 7.56 -14.68
CA LEU A 273 -0.92 7.99 -15.56
C LEU A 273 -0.37 8.23 -16.98
N PRO A 274 -1.00 7.64 -18.01
CA PRO A 274 -0.48 7.70 -19.36
C PRO A 274 -0.50 9.12 -19.91
N ASP A 275 0.49 9.46 -20.73
CA ASP A 275 0.45 10.69 -21.54
C ASP A 275 -0.62 10.59 -22.64
N ALA A 276 -1.18 11.73 -23.04
CA ALA A 276 -2.21 11.81 -24.06
C ALA A 276 -1.79 11.16 -25.39
N ARG A 277 -0.51 11.25 -25.75
CA ARG A 277 0.03 10.64 -26.97
C ARG A 277 0.10 9.12 -26.87
N SER A 278 0.46 8.58 -25.71
CA SER A 278 0.55 7.13 -25.49
C SER A 278 -0.83 6.45 -25.58
N VAL A 279 -1.91 7.16 -25.27
CA VAL A 279 -3.29 6.66 -25.42
C VAL A 279 -3.68 6.48 -26.89
N LEU A 280 -2.99 7.10 -27.84
CA LEU A 280 -3.28 6.95 -29.27
C LEU A 280 -2.69 5.68 -29.89
N ASP A 281 -1.87 4.91 -29.15
CA ASP A 281 -1.32 3.65 -29.63
C ASP A 281 -2.44 2.64 -29.99
N PRO A 282 -2.54 2.17 -31.25
CA PRO A 282 -3.53 1.19 -31.66
C PRO A 282 -3.49 -0.11 -30.83
N ILE A 283 -2.29 -0.55 -30.42
CA ILE A 283 -2.15 -1.81 -29.66
C ILE A 283 -2.77 -1.64 -28.27
N ARG A 284 -2.60 -0.46 -27.65
CA ARG A 284 -3.24 -0.13 -26.38
C ARG A 284 -4.77 -0.15 -26.46
N TRP A 285 -5.35 0.32 -27.57
CA TRP A 285 -6.80 0.23 -27.78
C TRP A 285 -7.28 -1.21 -27.96
N VAL A 286 -6.59 -2.01 -28.77
CA VAL A 286 -6.95 -3.42 -28.98
C VAL A 286 -6.91 -4.20 -27.66
N THR A 287 -5.85 -4.01 -26.87
CA THR A 287 -5.71 -4.64 -25.55
C THR A 287 -6.77 -4.15 -24.56
N ALA A 288 -7.07 -2.85 -24.52
CA ALA A 288 -8.13 -2.30 -23.68
C ALA A 288 -9.52 -2.85 -24.02
N ILE A 289 -9.84 -2.97 -25.31
CA ILE A 289 -11.09 -3.56 -25.78
C ILE A 289 -11.15 -5.05 -25.45
N ALA A 290 -10.05 -5.80 -25.63
CA ALA A 290 -9.97 -7.20 -25.27
C ALA A 290 -10.20 -7.42 -23.76
N LEU A 291 -9.59 -6.59 -22.91
CA LEU A 291 -9.79 -6.59 -21.46
C LEU A 291 -11.24 -6.24 -21.09
N ALA A 292 -11.87 -5.30 -21.78
CA ALA A 292 -13.28 -4.96 -21.56
C ALA A 292 -14.21 -6.13 -21.90
N ILE A 293 -13.96 -6.83 -23.01
CA ILE A 293 -14.70 -8.04 -23.39
C ILE A 293 -14.48 -9.14 -22.34
N ALA A 294 -13.24 -9.39 -21.95
CA ALA A 294 -12.90 -10.38 -20.92
C ALA A 294 -13.58 -10.07 -19.58
N PHE A 295 -13.57 -8.81 -19.14
CA PHE A 295 -14.24 -8.37 -17.92
C PHE A 295 -15.75 -8.62 -17.98
N VAL A 296 -16.40 -8.27 -19.09
CA VAL A 296 -17.85 -8.49 -19.23
C VAL A 296 -18.19 -9.99 -19.20
N LEU A 297 -17.44 -10.81 -19.92
CA LEU A 297 -17.69 -12.25 -20.05
C LEU A 297 -17.34 -13.04 -18.79
N PHE A 298 -16.22 -12.71 -18.15
CA PHE A 298 -15.65 -13.54 -17.07
C PHE A 298 -15.84 -12.94 -15.68
N VAL A 299 -16.12 -11.63 -15.55
CA VAL A 299 -16.35 -10.99 -14.25
C VAL A 299 -17.81 -10.55 -14.10
N ALA A 300 -18.28 -9.63 -14.96
CA ALA A 300 -19.57 -8.97 -14.74
C ALA A 300 -20.78 -9.91 -14.87
N LEU A 301 -20.83 -10.74 -15.92
CA LEU A 301 -21.93 -11.69 -16.13
C LEU A 301 -21.92 -12.85 -15.13
N PRO A 302 -20.78 -13.52 -14.86
CA PRO A 302 -20.75 -14.60 -13.87
C PRO A 302 -21.04 -14.12 -12.45
N LEU A 303 -20.56 -12.93 -12.06
CA LEU A 303 -20.89 -12.34 -10.77
C LEU A 303 -22.39 -12.13 -10.59
N ARG A 304 -23.11 -11.76 -11.65
CA ARG A 304 -24.57 -11.67 -11.63
C ARG A 304 -25.22 -13.03 -11.40
N LEU A 305 -24.74 -14.08 -12.06
CA LEU A 305 -25.26 -15.44 -11.87
C LEU A 305 -25.09 -15.88 -10.41
N LEU A 306 -23.90 -15.66 -9.85
CA LEU A 306 -23.60 -15.95 -8.44
C LEU A 306 -24.58 -15.23 -7.49
N PHE A 307 -24.74 -13.91 -7.63
CA PHE A 307 -25.66 -13.16 -6.78
C PHE A 307 -27.13 -13.57 -6.98
N ALA A 308 -27.53 -13.91 -8.21
CA ALA A 308 -28.88 -14.41 -8.47
C ALA A 308 -29.15 -15.77 -7.81
N ALA A 309 -28.13 -16.63 -7.69
CA ALA A 309 -28.22 -17.88 -6.95
C ALA A 309 -28.29 -17.65 -5.43
N LEU A 310 -27.43 -16.79 -4.90
CA LEU A 310 -27.34 -16.52 -3.45
C LEU A 310 -28.58 -15.79 -2.90
N GLN A 311 -29.09 -14.77 -3.61
CA GLN A 311 -30.22 -13.95 -3.16
C GLN A 311 -31.54 -14.72 -3.02
N ARG A 312 -31.72 -15.82 -3.75
CA ARG A 312 -32.94 -16.64 -3.65
C ARG A 312 -33.01 -17.43 -2.35
N ARG A 313 -31.91 -17.55 -1.59
CA ARG A 313 -31.82 -18.49 -0.46
C ARG A 313 -31.19 -17.91 0.79
N PHE A 314 -30.26 -16.97 0.67
CA PHE A 314 -29.63 -16.34 1.82
C PHE A 314 -30.16 -14.92 1.97
N HIS A 315 -31.02 -14.70 2.98
CA HIS A 315 -31.17 -13.39 3.58
C HIS A 315 -29.89 -13.15 4.38
N LEU A 316 -28.96 -12.37 3.85
CA LEU A 316 -27.75 -11.99 4.58
C LEU A 316 -28.19 -11.32 5.90
N PRO A 317 -27.86 -11.90 7.08
CA PRO A 317 -28.12 -11.23 8.33
C PRO A 317 -27.35 -9.91 8.35
N ARG A 318 -27.95 -8.84 8.88
CA ARG A 318 -27.24 -7.58 9.10
C ARG A 318 -26.08 -7.88 10.05
N LEU A 319 -24.84 -7.76 9.58
CA LEU A 319 -23.65 -7.91 10.41
C LEU A 319 -23.60 -6.71 11.38
N HIS A 320 -24.00 -6.94 12.62
CA HIS A 320 -23.84 -5.96 13.69
C HIS A 320 -22.41 -6.07 14.22
N LEU A 321 -21.60 -5.05 13.94
CA LEU A 321 -20.19 -5.01 14.31
C LEU A 321 -19.96 -4.72 15.81
N THR A 322 -21.03 -4.51 16.59
CA THR A 322 -20.96 -4.30 18.04
C THR A 322 -21.53 -5.51 18.77
N GLY A 323 -20.66 -6.15 19.56
CA GLY A 323 -20.96 -7.35 20.33
C GLY A 323 -21.91 -7.06 21.49
N ARG A 324 -23.21 -7.13 21.22
CA ARG A 324 -24.20 -7.56 22.22
C ARG A 324 -25.19 -8.47 21.53
N ASN A 325 -24.99 -9.76 21.75
CA ASN A 325 -25.81 -10.85 21.24
C ASN A 325 -27.16 -10.86 21.98
N GLN A 326 -27.99 -9.83 21.77
CA GLN A 326 -29.38 -9.84 22.21
C GLN A 326 -30.25 -10.19 21.01
N ASN A 327 -31.03 -11.26 21.15
CA ASN A 327 -32.15 -11.58 20.25
C ASN A 327 -33.22 -10.51 20.43
N VAL A 328 -32.95 -9.31 19.93
CA VAL A 328 -33.93 -8.24 19.83
C VAL A 328 -34.80 -8.58 18.62
N PRO A 329 -36.13 -8.76 18.78
CA PRO A 329 -37.02 -8.97 17.64
C PRO A 329 -36.81 -7.85 16.62
N ALA A 330 -36.93 -8.17 15.32
CA ALA A 330 -36.55 -7.29 14.21
C ALA A 330 -37.20 -5.88 14.27
N GLU A 331 -38.33 -5.73 14.97
CA GLU A 331 -38.95 -4.44 15.27
C GLU A 331 -38.17 -3.52 16.23
N ALA A 332 -37.36 -4.04 17.17
CA ALA A 332 -36.69 -3.24 18.20
C ALA A 332 -35.20 -2.96 17.92
N ALA A 333 -34.68 -3.41 16.77
CA ALA A 333 -33.31 -3.14 16.31
C ALA A 333 -33.14 -1.79 15.59
N ASP A 334 -34.22 -1.02 15.42
CA ASP A 334 -34.23 0.27 14.69
C ASP A 334 -34.01 1.50 15.60
N ASP A 335 -33.80 1.29 16.91
CA ASP A 335 -33.74 2.35 17.92
C ASP A 335 -32.33 2.91 18.24
N GLY A 336 -31.31 2.51 17.48
CA GLY A 336 -30.04 3.24 17.50
C GLY A 336 -30.22 4.57 16.76
N PRO A 337 -29.74 5.73 17.28
CA PRO A 337 -29.92 6.99 16.58
C PRO A 337 -29.33 6.86 15.17
N PRO A 338 -30.10 7.08 14.10
CA PRO A 338 -29.59 6.95 12.75
C PRO A 338 -28.41 7.91 12.59
N LEU A 339 -27.25 7.38 12.22
CA LEU A 339 -26.09 8.21 11.91
C LEU A 339 -26.52 9.25 10.87
N GLN A 340 -26.29 10.53 11.18
CA GLN A 340 -26.62 11.59 10.25
C GLN A 340 -25.95 11.31 8.89
N PRO A 341 -26.65 11.48 7.76
CA PRO A 341 -26.11 11.13 6.44
C PRO A 341 -24.75 11.77 6.12
N ARG A 342 -24.51 12.98 6.65
CA ARG A 342 -23.23 13.70 6.52
C ARG A 342 -22.10 12.99 7.26
N THR A 343 -22.35 12.52 8.48
CA THR A 343 -21.38 11.77 9.28
C THR A 343 -21.04 10.45 8.60
N LEU A 344 -22.05 9.74 8.09
CA LEU A 344 -21.82 8.52 7.33
C LEU A 344 -20.97 8.77 6.08
N ALA A 345 -21.26 9.83 5.32
CA ALA A 345 -20.45 10.22 4.17
C ALA A 345 -19.00 10.56 4.56
N ALA A 346 -18.79 11.32 5.63
CA ALA A 346 -17.46 11.69 6.12
C ALA A 346 -16.64 10.47 6.55
N VAL A 347 -17.23 9.56 7.33
CA VAL A 347 -16.57 8.32 7.77
C VAL A 347 -16.25 7.42 6.58
N THR A 348 -17.17 7.31 5.61
CA THR A 348 -16.94 6.51 4.40
C THR A 348 -15.80 7.08 3.57
N LEU A 349 -15.74 8.42 3.42
CA LEU A 349 -14.69 9.10 2.66
C LEU A 349 -13.33 8.96 3.35
N ALA A 350 -13.27 9.12 4.67
CA ALA A 350 -12.06 8.89 5.47
C ALA A 350 -11.59 7.42 5.35
N GLY A 351 -12.51 6.46 5.40
CA GLY A 351 -12.21 5.05 5.18
C GLY A 351 -11.64 4.77 3.78
N SER A 352 -12.22 5.34 2.73
CA SER A 352 -11.69 5.25 1.37
C SER A 352 -10.29 5.87 1.25
N ALA A 353 -10.07 7.06 1.83
CA ALA A 353 -8.76 7.71 1.81
C ALA A 353 -7.69 6.85 2.50
N ALA A 354 -8.02 6.28 3.66
CA ALA A 354 -7.12 5.39 4.39
C ALA A 354 -6.79 4.12 3.58
N VAL A 355 -7.80 3.50 2.95
CA VAL A 355 -7.59 2.33 2.08
C VAL A 355 -6.65 2.66 0.93
N ILE A 356 -6.85 3.79 0.24
CA ILE A 356 -6.00 4.20 -0.89
C ILE A 356 -4.58 4.47 -0.43
N ALA A 357 -4.41 5.20 0.68
CA ALA A 357 -3.08 5.50 1.23
C ALA A 357 -2.34 4.21 1.62
N ILE A 358 -3.00 3.29 2.34
CA ILE A 358 -2.43 1.99 2.73
C ILE A 358 -2.10 1.13 1.50
N ALA A 359 -2.94 1.19 0.47
CA ALA A 359 -2.71 0.46 -0.78
C ALA A 359 -1.43 0.92 -1.50
N TRP A 360 -1.13 2.22 -1.44
CA TRP A 360 0.08 2.79 -2.04
C TRP A 360 1.34 2.52 -1.21
N GLY A 361 1.21 2.38 0.11
CA GLY A 361 2.33 2.31 1.04
C GLY A 361 2.56 3.67 1.69
N VAL A 362 2.42 3.73 3.01
CA VAL A 362 2.61 4.96 3.80
C VAL A 362 3.78 4.74 4.75
N ASP A 363 4.82 5.53 4.58
CA ASP A 363 5.92 5.62 5.53
C ASP A 363 5.73 6.84 6.45
N ALA A 364 6.48 6.88 7.55
CA ALA A 364 6.48 8.01 8.48
C ALA A 364 7.26 9.22 7.92
N GLN A 365 6.87 9.69 6.73
CA GLN A 365 7.49 10.80 6.01
C GLN A 365 6.50 11.96 5.77
N PRO A 366 6.99 13.21 5.71
CA PRO A 366 6.14 14.36 5.39
C PRO A 366 5.44 14.27 4.02
N SER A 367 6.11 13.66 3.04
CA SER A 367 5.56 13.39 1.70
C SER A 367 4.33 12.47 1.75
N SER A 368 4.32 11.46 2.63
CA SER A 368 3.18 10.55 2.81
C SER A 368 1.98 11.23 3.47
N LEU A 369 2.20 12.19 4.38
CA LEU A 369 1.13 13.01 4.94
C LEU A 369 0.52 13.94 3.88
N ARG A 370 1.35 14.57 3.05
CA ARG A 370 0.88 15.38 1.91
C ARG A 370 0.04 14.54 0.96
N LEU A 371 0.48 13.33 0.63
CA LEU A 371 -0.27 12.41 -0.22
C LEU A 371 -1.62 12.06 0.38
N LEU A 372 -1.70 11.76 1.69
CA LEU A 372 -2.97 11.49 2.37
C LEU A 372 -3.93 12.69 2.28
N VAL A 373 -3.42 13.92 2.44
CA VAL A 373 -4.19 15.15 2.26
C VAL A 373 -4.65 15.30 0.81
N GLY A 374 -3.77 15.04 -0.16
CA GLY A 374 -4.10 15.06 -1.59
C GLY A 374 -5.20 14.06 -1.95
N ILE A 375 -5.11 12.82 -1.45
CA ILE A 375 -6.14 11.80 -1.62
C ILE A 375 -7.47 12.27 -1.02
N GLY A 376 -7.45 12.79 0.21
CA GLY A 376 -8.64 13.30 0.88
C GLY A 376 -9.34 14.41 0.08
N ILE A 377 -8.58 15.41 -0.38
CA ILE A 377 -9.09 16.51 -1.21
C ILE A 377 -9.64 15.97 -2.54
N GLY A 378 -8.90 15.09 -3.23
CA GLY A 378 -9.32 14.49 -4.48
C GLY A 378 -10.63 13.72 -4.37
N LEU A 379 -10.81 12.92 -3.31
CA LEU A 379 -12.06 12.20 -3.04
C LEU A 379 -13.23 13.15 -2.73
N VAL A 380 -12.99 14.21 -1.96
CA VAL A 380 -14.02 15.23 -1.68
C VAL A 380 -14.47 15.89 -2.98
N LEU A 381 -13.53 16.37 -3.80
CA LEU A 381 -13.82 17.01 -5.08
C LEU A 381 -14.54 16.07 -6.04
N LEU A 382 -14.08 14.82 -6.16
CA LEU A 382 -14.72 13.80 -7.00
C LEU A 382 -16.18 13.58 -6.61
N ASN A 383 -16.49 13.41 -5.32
CA ASN A 383 -17.87 13.20 -4.86
C ASN A 383 -18.73 14.47 -4.93
N LEU A 384 -18.14 15.65 -4.71
CA LEU A 384 -18.83 16.92 -4.89
C LEU A 384 -19.24 17.13 -6.35
N LEU A 385 -18.31 16.93 -7.28
CA LEU A 385 -18.53 17.18 -8.72
C LEU A 385 -19.35 16.07 -9.37
N ALA A 386 -19.15 14.80 -9.00
CA ALA A 386 -19.77 13.67 -9.69
C ALA A 386 -21.08 13.18 -9.04
N VAL A 387 -21.36 13.55 -7.79
CA VAL A 387 -22.55 13.10 -7.05
C VAL A 387 -23.35 14.27 -6.52
N ALA A 388 -22.76 15.12 -5.67
CA ALA A 388 -23.51 16.16 -4.96
C ALA A 388 -24.03 17.25 -5.92
N LEU A 389 -23.19 17.72 -6.84
CA LEU A 389 -23.54 18.76 -7.81
C LEU A 389 -24.63 18.30 -8.78
N PRO A 390 -24.55 17.13 -9.45
CA PRO A 390 -25.64 16.63 -10.28
C PRO A 390 -26.95 16.40 -9.51
N ALA A 391 -26.89 15.91 -8.26
CA ALA A 391 -28.10 15.79 -7.42
C ALA A 391 -28.70 17.17 -7.09
N TRP A 392 -27.87 18.18 -6.83
CA TRP A 392 -28.34 19.54 -6.57
C TRP A 392 -28.96 20.17 -7.83
N ILE A 393 -28.31 20.03 -9.00
CA ILE A 393 -28.84 20.50 -10.28
C ILE A 393 -30.15 19.78 -10.62
N GLY A 394 -30.20 18.46 -10.47
CA GLY A 394 -31.38 17.65 -10.73
C GLY A 394 -32.58 18.07 -9.88
N ARG A 395 -32.35 18.33 -8.58
CA ARG A 395 -33.40 18.82 -7.67
C ARG A 395 -33.85 20.25 -8.01
N ARG A 396 -32.91 21.18 -8.19
CA ARG A 396 -33.25 22.60 -8.36
C ARG A 396 -33.74 22.97 -9.76
N ARG A 397 -33.13 22.39 -10.80
CA ARG A 397 -33.38 22.80 -12.19
C ARG A 397 -34.27 21.84 -12.96
N LEU A 398 -34.23 20.55 -12.63
CA LEU A 398 -34.96 19.52 -13.38
C LEU A 398 -36.18 19.00 -12.61
N GLY A 399 -36.45 19.50 -11.40
CA GLY A 399 -37.58 19.09 -10.56
C GLY A 399 -37.54 17.61 -10.16
N LEU A 400 -36.35 16.99 -10.18
CA LEU A 400 -36.20 15.57 -9.92
C LEU A 400 -36.17 15.28 -8.42
N SER A 401 -36.92 14.27 -7.99
CA SER A 401 -37.00 13.80 -6.61
C SER A 401 -35.85 12.82 -6.27
N ILE A 402 -34.61 13.34 -6.28
CA ILE A 402 -33.38 12.57 -6.09
C ILE A 402 -32.70 12.94 -4.78
N GLU A 403 -32.24 11.92 -4.05
CA GLU A 403 -31.40 12.06 -2.87
C GLU A 403 -30.04 11.38 -3.08
N ALA A 404 -28.97 11.98 -2.58
CA ALA A 404 -27.66 11.34 -2.59
C ALA A 404 -27.59 10.31 -1.45
N ARG A 405 -27.27 9.07 -1.78
CA ARG A 405 -27.17 7.95 -0.84
C ARG A 405 -25.73 7.44 -0.78
N THR A 406 -25.17 7.40 0.42
CA THR A 406 -23.85 6.83 0.67
C THR A 406 -23.90 5.30 0.63
N LEU A 407 -22.90 4.69 0.01
CA LEU A 407 -22.70 3.24 -0.14
C LEU A 407 -21.44 2.83 0.64
N PRO A 408 -21.50 2.67 1.98
CA PRO A 408 -20.30 2.41 2.80
C PRO A 408 -19.60 1.10 2.45
N PHE A 409 -20.31 0.13 1.88
CA PHE A 409 -19.72 -1.12 1.43
C PHE A 409 -18.69 -0.94 0.29
N LEU A 410 -18.71 0.20 -0.42
CA LEU A 410 -17.70 0.48 -1.46
C LEU A 410 -16.29 0.67 -0.89
N VAL A 411 -16.17 1.01 0.41
CA VAL A 411 -14.87 1.02 1.11
C VAL A 411 -14.31 -0.41 1.21
N LEU A 412 -15.16 -1.39 1.53
CA LEU A 412 -14.75 -2.80 1.57
C LEU A 412 -14.38 -3.30 0.16
N VAL A 413 -15.15 -2.92 -0.85
CA VAL A 413 -14.81 -3.24 -2.25
C VAL A 413 -13.46 -2.62 -2.63
N GLY A 414 -13.23 -1.35 -2.28
CA GLY A 414 -11.95 -0.68 -2.48
C GLY A 414 -10.81 -1.37 -1.75
N ALA A 415 -11.02 -1.85 -0.52
CA ALA A 415 -10.02 -2.58 0.26
C ALA A 415 -9.68 -3.93 -0.39
N VAL A 416 -10.68 -4.67 -0.87
CA VAL A 416 -10.47 -5.93 -1.61
C VAL A 416 -9.72 -5.66 -2.91
N LEU A 417 -10.08 -4.63 -3.67
CA LEU A 417 -9.38 -4.25 -4.90
C LEU A 417 -7.93 -3.84 -4.62
N ALA A 418 -7.68 -3.08 -3.56
CA ALA A 418 -6.34 -2.72 -3.11
C ALA A 418 -5.50 -3.96 -2.74
N LEU A 419 -6.07 -4.92 -2.01
CA LEU A 419 -5.39 -6.17 -1.67
C LEU A 419 -5.11 -7.03 -2.89
N ILE A 420 -6.04 -7.09 -3.86
CA ILE A 420 -5.84 -7.79 -5.13
C ILE A 420 -4.70 -7.11 -5.91
N SER A 421 -4.74 -5.78 -6.05
CA SER A 421 -3.69 -5.03 -6.74
C SER A 421 -2.33 -5.27 -6.11
N ARG A 422 -2.25 -5.25 -4.79
CA ARG A 422 -1.00 -5.54 -4.08
C ARG A 422 -0.55 -7.00 -4.23
N GLY A 423 -1.47 -7.96 -4.23
CA GLY A 423 -1.14 -9.38 -4.38
C GLY A 423 -0.67 -9.78 -5.78
N PHE A 424 -0.94 -8.94 -6.78
CA PHE A 424 -0.54 -9.15 -8.18
C PHE A 424 0.43 -8.08 -8.69
N ASP A 425 1.00 -7.28 -7.79
CA ASP A 425 1.93 -6.17 -8.10
C ASP A 425 1.41 -5.27 -9.23
N LEU A 426 0.11 -4.94 -9.17
CA LEU A 426 -0.53 -4.03 -10.12
C LEU A 426 -0.14 -2.59 -9.76
N ASP A 427 0.70 -2.00 -10.60
CA ASP A 427 1.04 -0.58 -10.56
C ASP A 427 0.48 0.12 -11.82
N PRO A 428 -0.50 1.03 -11.70
CA PRO A 428 -1.07 1.57 -10.45
C PRO A 428 -2.17 0.68 -9.84
N PRO A 429 -2.43 0.82 -8.51
CA PRO A 429 -3.44 0.01 -7.84
C PRO A 429 -4.86 0.39 -8.28
N ILE A 430 -5.72 -0.62 -8.37
CA ILE A 430 -7.14 -0.45 -8.71
C ILE A 430 -7.85 0.01 -7.44
N ILE A 431 -8.33 1.26 -7.45
CA ILE A 431 -8.97 1.89 -6.29
C ILE A 431 -10.34 2.45 -6.63
N THR A 432 -11.20 2.59 -5.62
CA THR A 432 -12.53 3.21 -5.74
C THR A 432 -12.62 4.43 -4.84
N GLY A 433 -13.29 5.49 -5.32
CA GLY A 433 -13.40 6.76 -4.59
C GLY A 433 -14.78 7.39 -4.59
N VAL A 434 -15.68 6.97 -5.47
CA VAL A 434 -17.08 7.40 -5.43
C VAL A 434 -17.79 6.60 -4.36
N ILE A 435 -18.23 7.28 -3.31
CA ILE A 435 -18.86 6.65 -2.15
C ILE A 435 -20.39 6.75 -2.19
N GLY A 436 -20.96 7.38 -3.22
CA GLY A 436 -22.38 7.69 -3.29
C GLY A 436 -23.05 7.37 -4.62
N THR A 437 -24.36 7.14 -4.57
CA THR A 437 -25.24 7.02 -5.73
C THR A 437 -26.55 7.77 -5.50
N PHE A 438 -27.44 7.77 -6.49
CA PHE A 438 -28.74 8.42 -6.41
C PHE A 438 -29.80 7.44 -5.89
N ALA A 439 -30.45 7.81 -4.80
CA ALA A 439 -31.72 7.26 -4.35
C ALA A 439 -32.87 8.08 -4.93
N PHE A 440 -33.98 7.42 -5.26
CA PHE A 440 -35.16 8.06 -5.82
C PHE A 440 -36.32 7.91 -4.84
N VAL A 441 -37.05 9.01 -4.62
CA VAL A 441 -38.31 8.98 -3.89
C VAL A 441 -39.35 8.17 -4.69
N ALA A 442 -40.28 7.51 -4.00
CA ALA A 442 -41.31 6.71 -4.65
C ALA A 442 -42.12 7.56 -5.65
N GLY A 443 -42.33 7.04 -6.87
CA GLY A 443 -43.14 7.69 -7.92
C GLY A 443 -42.43 7.98 -9.26
N GLU A 444 -41.10 8.02 -9.31
CA GLU A 444 -40.40 8.31 -10.57
C GLU A 444 -40.48 7.19 -11.61
N SER A 445 -40.56 7.53 -12.90
CA SER A 445 -40.58 6.53 -13.96
C SER A 445 -39.26 5.76 -14.04
N ARG A 446 -39.30 4.49 -14.45
CA ARG A 446 -38.10 3.66 -14.61
C ARG A 446 -37.09 4.30 -15.56
N SER A 447 -37.56 4.89 -16.67
CA SER A 447 -36.72 5.54 -17.68
C SER A 447 -35.98 6.77 -17.12
N ARG A 448 -36.63 7.59 -16.28
CA ARG A 448 -35.95 8.73 -15.62
C ARG A 448 -34.86 8.27 -14.67
N ARG A 449 -35.13 7.22 -13.89
CA ARG A 449 -34.11 6.64 -12.99
C ARG A 449 -32.89 6.15 -13.76
N VAL A 450 -33.11 5.49 -14.90
CA VAL A 450 -32.02 5.05 -15.78
C VAL A 450 -31.26 6.24 -16.37
N ALA A 451 -31.97 7.26 -16.88
CA ALA A 451 -31.34 8.45 -17.44
C ALA A 451 -30.44 9.19 -16.41
N VAL A 452 -30.90 9.32 -15.17
CA VAL A 452 -30.13 9.94 -14.08
C VAL A 452 -28.89 9.12 -13.73
N ASN A 453 -29.01 7.79 -13.66
CA ASN A 453 -27.86 6.92 -13.39
C ASN A 453 -26.86 6.90 -14.56
N LEU A 454 -27.33 6.91 -15.81
CA LEU A 454 -26.46 7.11 -16.98
C LEU A 454 -25.77 8.48 -16.95
N GLY A 455 -26.48 9.53 -16.51
CA GLY A 455 -25.90 10.82 -16.23
C GLY A 455 -24.82 10.77 -15.14
N GLN A 456 -24.97 9.93 -14.12
CA GLN A 456 -23.93 9.69 -13.11
C GLN A 456 -22.65 9.12 -13.75
N PHE A 457 -22.78 8.05 -14.56
CA PHE A 457 -21.65 7.47 -15.29
C PHE A 457 -20.97 8.51 -16.20
N GLY A 458 -21.77 9.26 -16.97
CA GLY A 458 -21.26 10.33 -17.83
C GLY A 458 -20.53 11.41 -17.04
N THR A 459 -21.04 11.81 -15.87
CA THR A 459 -20.38 12.83 -15.04
C THR A 459 -19.08 12.32 -14.45
N ILE A 460 -19.04 11.11 -13.89
CA ILE A 460 -17.80 10.52 -13.36
C ILE A 460 -16.76 10.39 -14.48
N PHE A 461 -17.17 9.92 -15.67
CA PHE A 461 -16.33 9.84 -16.86
C PHE A 461 -15.73 11.20 -17.23
N LEU A 462 -16.57 12.23 -17.37
CA LEU A 462 -16.12 13.58 -17.75
C LEU A 462 -15.20 14.20 -16.70
N VAL A 463 -15.52 14.06 -15.41
CA VAL A 463 -14.67 14.55 -14.32
C VAL A 463 -13.30 13.83 -14.32
N SER A 464 -13.29 12.52 -14.54
CA SER A 464 -12.04 11.74 -14.60
C SER A 464 -11.18 12.14 -15.80
N ILE A 465 -11.78 12.30 -16.99
CA ILE A 465 -11.06 12.75 -18.19
C ILE A 465 -10.53 14.18 -18.02
N ALA A 466 -11.35 15.09 -17.48
CA ALA A 466 -10.93 16.46 -17.24
C ALA A 466 -9.79 16.55 -16.21
N ALA A 467 -9.86 15.75 -15.14
CA ALA A 467 -8.79 15.65 -14.15
C ALA A 467 -7.50 15.09 -14.77
N TRP A 468 -7.60 14.10 -15.64
CA TRP A 468 -6.45 13.53 -16.36
C TRP A 468 -5.80 14.55 -17.30
N TRP A 469 -6.60 15.29 -18.07
CA TRP A 469 -6.11 16.38 -18.91
C TRP A 469 -5.44 17.48 -18.09
N ALA A 470 -6.06 17.91 -16.99
CA ALA A 470 -5.47 18.89 -16.09
C ALA A 470 -4.15 18.39 -15.48
N HIS A 471 -4.09 17.11 -15.10
CA HIS A 471 -2.89 16.46 -14.59
C HIS A 471 -1.75 16.47 -15.61
N ALA A 472 -2.08 16.18 -16.88
CA ALA A 472 -1.13 16.24 -17.99
C ALA A 472 -0.65 17.68 -18.26
N LEU A 473 -1.56 18.67 -18.25
CA LEU A 473 -1.25 20.08 -18.52
C LEU A 473 -0.37 20.72 -17.45
N ILE A 474 -0.58 20.38 -16.18
CA ILE A 474 0.27 20.86 -15.08
C ILE A 474 1.72 20.38 -15.26
N GLY A 475 1.86 19.20 -15.85
CA GLY A 475 3.15 18.57 -16.09
C GLY A 475 3.88 18.22 -14.79
N PRO A 476 4.96 17.46 -14.91
CA PRO A 476 5.85 17.21 -13.79
C PRO A 476 6.68 18.46 -13.42
N GLY A 477 7.07 18.57 -12.15
CA GLY A 477 7.77 19.74 -11.64
C GLY A 477 7.91 19.74 -10.12
N LEU A 478 8.75 20.65 -9.63
CA LEU A 478 9.10 20.78 -8.21
C LEU A 478 8.15 21.76 -7.49
N GLY A 479 8.08 21.65 -6.16
CA GLY A 479 7.22 22.46 -5.29
C GLY A 479 6.09 21.64 -4.65
N ALA A 480 5.94 21.76 -3.33
CA ALA A 480 4.99 20.94 -2.57
C ALA A 480 3.54 21.18 -3.02
N GLU A 481 3.20 22.42 -3.38
CA GLU A 481 1.88 22.81 -3.88
C GLU A 481 1.56 22.21 -5.25
N ARG A 482 2.52 22.18 -6.17
CA ARG A 482 2.34 21.56 -7.49
C ARG A 482 2.19 20.05 -7.36
N ILE A 483 3.03 19.43 -6.55
CA ILE A 483 2.97 17.98 -6.31
C ILE A 483 1.64 17.60 -5.65
N LEU A 484 1.20 18.37 -4.64
CA LEU A 484 -0.11 18.16 -4.02
C LEU A 484 -1.25 18.26 -5.04
N LEU A 485 -1.24 19.27 -5.92
CA LEU A 485 -2.26 19.42 -6.96
C LEU A 485 -2.27 18.23 -7.92
N ARG A 486 -1.10 17.71 -8.31
CA ARG A 486 -1.01 16.49 -9.13
C ARG A 486 -1.54 15.26 -8.39
N GLU A 487 -1.20 15.09 -7.11
CA GLU A 487 -1.72 13.98 -6.28
C GLU A 487 -3.26 14.03 -6.16
N VAL A 488 -3.83 15.23 -6.01
CA VAL A 488 -5.29 15.45 -6.02
C VAL A 488 -5.92 15.01 -7.34
N LEU A 489 -5.36 15.47 -8.46
CA LEU A 489 -5.89 15.15 -9.80
C LEU A 489 -5.73 13.67 -10.13
N ALA A 490 -4.58 13.08 -9.81
CA ALA A 490 -4.34 11.65 -9.98
C ALA A 490 -5.33 10.81 -9.18
N THR A 491 -5.65 11.24 -7.95
CA THR A 491 -6.69 10.60 -7.14
C THR A 491 -8.05 10.66 -7.82
N MET A 492 -8.44 11.82 -8.36
CA MET A 492 -9.71 11.97 -9.07
C MET A 492 -9.81 11.03 -10.29
N VAL A 493 -8.70 10.87 -11.03
CA VAL A 493 -8.63 9.96 -12.19
C VAL A 493 -8.76 8.51 -11.74
N LEU A 494 -7.82 8.02 -10.93
CA LEU A 494 -7.74 6.61 -10.55
C LEU A 494 -9.01 6.16 -9.80
N ALA A 495 -9.44 6.96 -8.82
CA ALA A 495 -10.59 6.61 -8.01
C ALA A 495 -11.90 6.79 -8.78
N GLY A 496 -11.99 7.74 -9.72
CA GLY A 496 -13.15 7.93 -10.59
C GLY A 496 -13.31 6.77 -11.58
N VAL A 497 -12.22 6.40 -12.25
CA VAL A 497 -12.16 5.31 -13.22
C VAL A 497 -12.46 3.94 -12.58
N GLY A 498 -11.85 3.62 -11.45
CA GLY A 498 -12.19 2.38 -10.73
C GLY A 498 -13.64 2.36 -10.24
N SER A 499 -14.19 3.53 -9.87
CA SER A 499 -15.60 3.63 -9.50
C SER A 499 -16.55 3.40 -10.67
N LEU A 500 -16.22 3.84 -11.89
CA LEU A 500 -17.02 3.55 -13.09
C LEU A 500 -17.19 2.04 -13.31
N VAL A 501 -16.07 1.31 -13.23
CA VAL A 501 -16.06 -0.15 -13.40
C VAL A 501 -16.92 -0.83 -12.34
N VAL A 502 -16.76 -0.46 -11.07
CA VAL A 502 -17.53 -1.07 -9.97
C VAL A 502 -19.02 -0.71 -10.06
N LEU A 503 -19.37 0.55 -10.30
CA LEU A 503 -20.77 0.97 -10.40
C LEU A 503 -21.49 0.36 -11.61
N ALA A 504 -20.75 0.04 -12.69
CA ALA A 504 -21.28 -0.61 -13.88
C ALA A 504 -21.65 -2.10 -13.66
N LEU A 505 -21.18 -2.72 -12.56
CA LEU A 505 -21.49 -4.11 -12.28
C LEU A 505 -23.02 -4.33 -12.13
N PRO A 506 -23.60 -5.37 -12.75
CA PRO A 506 -25.04 -5.61 -12.78
C PRO A 506 -25.56 -6.30 -11.50
N VAL A 507 -25.14 -5.77 -10.33
CA VAL A 507 -25.43 -6.30 -8.99
C VAL A 507 -26.47 -5.42 -8.27
N ARG A 508 -27.35 -6.04 -7.48
CA ARG A 508 -28.42 -5.34 -6.76
C ARG A 508 -27.83 -4.26 -5.84
N GLY A 509 -28.41 -3.05 -5.90
CA GLY A 509 -27.95 -1.90 -5.13
C GLY A 509 -27.01 -0.96 -5.89
N LEU A 510 -26.51 -1.38 -7.07
CA LEU A 510 -25.67 -0.57 -7.93
C LEU A 510 -26.45 -0.02 -9.15
N PRO A 511 -26.04 1.15 -9.69
CA PRO A 511 -26.60 1.75 -10.90
C PRO A 511 -26.61 0.81 -12.12
N GLY A 512 -25.53 0.04 -12.31
CA GLY A 512 -25.37 -0.86 -13.45
C GLY A 512 -26.49 -1.89 -13.56
N ARG A 513 -27.09 -2.29 -12.43
CA ARG A 513 -28.24 -3.20 -12.43
C ARG A 513 -29.49 -2.59 -13.06
N LEU A 514 -29.77 -1.33 -12.77
CA LEU A 514 -30.94 -0.63 -13.32
C LEU A 514 -30.82 -0.48 -14.84
N VAL A 515 -29.63 -0.15 -15.32
CA VAL A 515 -29.32 -0.04 -16.76
C VAL A 515 -29.43 -1.41 -17.43
N TYR A 516 -28.85 -2.46 -16.83
CA TYR A 516 -28.91 -3.83 -17.33
C TYR A 516 -30.35 -4.31 -17.52
N ASP A 517 -31.20 -4.09 -16.50
CA ASP A 517 -32.59 -4.55 -16.55
C ASP A 517 -33.42 -3.73 -17.56
N TRP A 518 -33.03 -2.48 -17.87
CA TRP A 518 -33.71 -1.62 -18.84
C TRP A 518 -33.31 -1.94 -20.28
N SER A 519 -32.00 -2.00 -20.56
CA SER A 519 -31.47 -2.31 -21.89
C SER A 519 -30.08 -2.92 -21.79
N ARG A 520 -29.97 -4.20 -22.15
CA ARG A 520 -28.69 -4.93 -22.20
C ARG A 520 -27.65 -4.27 -23.10
N PRO A 521 -27.95 -3.82 -24.34
CA PRO A 521 -26.94 -3.17 -25.17
C PRO A 521 -26.44 -1.85 -24.56
N VAL A 522 -27.32 -1.07 -23.91
CA VAL A 522 -26.90 0.18 -23.24
C VAL A 522 -25.99 -0.13 -22.05
N TRP A 523 -26.31 -1.17 -21.28
CA TRP A 523 -25.43 -1.62 -20.20
C TRP A 523 -24.08 -2.11 -20.72
N ILE A 524 -24.05 -2.90 -21.80
CA ILE A 524 -22.79 -3.34 -22.44
C ILE A 524 -21.98 -2.12 -22.87
N GLY A 525 -22.62 -1.12 -23.46
CA GLY A 525 -21.96 0.14 -23.81
C GLY A 525 -21.38 0.86 -22.59
N THR A 526 -22.17 1.03 -21.52
CA THR A 526 -21.71 1.71 -20.30
C THR A 526 -20.58 0.96 -19.60
N ALA A 527 -20.72 -0.35 -19.41
CA ALA A 527 -19.70 -1.20 -18.78
C ALA A 527 -18.45 -1.29 -19.65
N GLY A 528 -18.62 -1.48 -20.96
CA GLY A 528 -17.53 -1.52 -21.93
C GLY A 528 -16.73 -0.23 -21.93
N THR A 529 -17.37 0.93 -22.08
CA THR A 529 -16.68 2.23 -22.04
C THR A 529 -15.97 2.47 -20.69
N SER A 530 -16.59 2.08 -19.58
CA SER A 530 -15.98 2.20 -18.25
C SER A 530 -14.69 1.38 -18.12
N VAL A 531 -14.72 0.13 -18.59
CA VAL A 531 -13.55 -0.77 -18.52
C VAL A 531 -12.50 -0.40 -19.56
N VAL A 532 -12.89 0.02 -20.77
CA VAL A 532 -11.95 0.53 -21.77
C VAL A 532 -11.21 1.75 -21.21
N LEU A 533 -11.92 2.71 -20.61
CA LEU A 533 -11.26 3.85 -19.96
C LEU A 533 -10.30 3.38 -18.85
N ALA A 534 -10.73 2.45 -18.01
CA ALA A 534 -9.87 1.90 -16.97
C ALA A 534 -8.63 1.23 -17.51
N ALA A 535 -8.79 0.36 -18.51
CA ALA A 535 -7.70 -0.28 -19.17
C ALA A 535 -6.74 0.75 -19.81
N LEU A 536 -7.25 1.73 -20.57
CA LEU A 536 -6.42 2.77 -21.17
C LEU A 536 -5.62 3.59 -20.14
N MET A 537 -6.15 3.80 -18.93
CA MET A 537 -5.50 4.56 -17.86
C MET A 537 -4.54 3.71 -17.01
N LEU A 538 -4.69 2.39 -16.99
CA LEU A 538 -3.87 1.45 -16.20
C LEU A 538 -2.81 0.74 -17.04
N LEU A 539 -3.01 0.61 -18.36
CA LEU A 539 -2.02 0.06 -19.26
C LEU A 539 -0.88 1.07 -19.41
N GLY A 540 0.27 0.75 -18.82
CA GLY A 540 1.54 1.45 -19.02
C GLY A 540 2.04 1.36 -20.46
N ASP A 541 3.29 1.79 -20.70
CA ASP A 541 3.90 1.65 -22.02
C ASP A 541 4.23 0.17 -22.28
N LEU A 542 3.58 -0.40 -23.32
CA LEU A 542 3.59 -1.84 -23.61
C LEU A 542 4.98 -2.35 -24.04
N GLY A 543 5.92 -1.44 -24.34
CA GLY A 543 7.29 -1.77 -24.74
C GLY A 543 8.29 -1.95 -23.60
N THR A 544 8.00 -1.50 -22.37
CA THR A 544 8.99 -1.44 -21.28
C THR A 544 8.47 -1.93 -19.92
N THR A 545 7.15 -2.03 -19.73
CA THR A 545 6.53 -2.46 -18.46
C THR A 545 5.64 -3.67 -18.66
N HIS A 546 5.88 -4.75 -17.90
CA HIS A 546 5.09 -5.98 -17.98
C HIS A 546 3.74 -5.82 -17.25
N PHE A 547 2.77 -5.10 -17.82
CA PHE A 547 1.40 -5.16 -17.30
C PHE A 547 0.88 -6.60 -17.47
N PRO A 548 0.47 -7.30 -16.39
CA PRO A 548 0.21 -8.75 -16.43
C PRO A 548 -1.18 -9.09 -17.00
N ALA A 549 -1.49 -8.59 -18.21
CA ALA A 549 -2.79 -8.74 -18.86
C ALA A 549 -3.22 -10.21 -19.03
N LEU A 550 -2.28 -11.09 -19.39
CA LEU A 550 -2.54 -12.52 -19.54
C LEU A 550 -2.94 -13.15 -18.19
N LEU A 551 -2.19 -12.87 -17.14
CA LEU A 551 -2.47 -13.36 -15.78
C LEU A 551 -3.84 -12.88 -15.30
N LEU A 552 -4.14 -11.58 -15.46
CA LEU A 552 -5.45 -11.02 -15.12
C LEU A 552 -6.58 -11.67 -15.93
N GLY A 553 -6.36 -11.95 -17.21
CA GLY A 553 -7.30 -12.68 -18.06
C GLY A 553 -7.57 -14.09 -17.56
N ILE A 554 -6.53 -14.82 -17.17
CA ILE A 554 -6.63 -16.18 -16.59
C ILE A 554 -7.39 -16.13 -15.26
N LEU A 555 -7.03 -15.20 -14.37
CA LEU A 555 -7.70 -15.02 -13.07
C LEU A 555 -9.19 -14.68 -13.25
N ALA A 556 -9.51 -13.80 -14.19
CA ALA A 556 -10.88 -13.48 -14.55
C ALA A 556 -11.63 -14.74 -15.02
N ALA A 557 -11.02 -15.54 -15.91
CA ALA A 557 -11.61 -16.79 -16.39
C ALA A 557 -11.85 -17.81 -15.27
N CYS A 558 -10.88 -17.99 -14.36
CA CYS A 558 -11.02 -18.84 -13.18
C CYS A 558 -12.15 -18.36 -12.26
N PHE A 559 -12.22 -17.05 -11.99
CA PHE A 559 -13.28 -16.44 -11.21
C PHE A 559 -14.66 -16.65 -11.86
N GLY A 560 -14.75 -16.43 -13.17
CA GLY A 560 -15.96 -16.67 -13.94
C GLY A 560 -16.41 -18.13 -13.89
N GLY A 561 -15.47 -19.07 -14.06
CA GLY A 561 -15.70 -20.50 -13.92
C GLY A 561 -16.24 -20.88 -12.54
N LEU A 562 -15.62 -20.36 -11.46
CA LEU A 562 -16.07 -20.59 -10.08
C LEU A 562 -17.49 -20.05 -9.85
N CYS A 563 -17.79 -18.84 -10.32
CA CYS A 563 -19.13 -18.25 -10.22
C CYS A 563 -20.18 -19.10 -10.92
N VAL A 564 -19.88 -19.60 -12.13
CA VAL A 564 -20.77 -20.47 -12.91
C VAL A 564 -20.94 -21.82 -12.21
N LEU A 565 -19.88 -22.41 -11.66
CA LEU A 565 -19.93 -23.67 -10.91
C LEU A 565 -20.83 -23.55 -9.67
N VAL A 566 -20.67 -22.49 -8.88
CA VAL A 566 -21.51 -22.24 -7.69
C VAL A 566 -22.97 -22.04 -8.10
N TRP A 567 -23.22 -21.26 -9.16
CA TRP A 567 -24.56 -21.08 -9.70
C TRP A 567 -25.18 -22.41 -10.16
N ALA A 568 -24.42 -23.22 -10.91
CA ALA A 568 -24.87 -24.52 -11.42
C ALA A 568 -25.16 -25.51 -10.28
N TRP A 569 -24.31 -25.52 -9.24
CA TRP A 569 -24.52 -26.32 -8.03
C TRP A 569 -25.86 -25.98 -7.35
N PHE A 570 -26.12 -24.69 -7.12
CA PHE A 570 -27.39 -24.26 -6.50
C PHE A 570 -28.60 -24.50 -7.39
N ARG A 571 -28.44 -24.39 -8.72
CA ARG A 571 -29.52 -24.56 -9.68
C ARG A 571 -29.91 -26.02 -9.89
N PHE A 572 -28.93 -26.92 -9.92
CA PHE A 572 -29.14 -28.32 -10.31
C PHE A 572 -28.90 -29.29 -9.14
N ALA A 573 -27.71 -29.30 -8.53
CA ALA A 573 -27.32 -30.35 -7.58
C ALA A 573 -28.12 -30.33 -6.27
N HIS A 574 -28.43 -29.16 -5.72
CA HIS A 574 -29.15 -29.06 -4.45
C HIS A 574 -30.62 -29.52 -4.53
N GLU A 575 -31.27 -29.38 -5.69
CA GLU A 575 -32.65 -29.88 -5.87
C GLU A 575 -32.72 -31.42 -5.84
N TYR A 576 -31.67 -32.10 -6.30
CA TYR A 576 -31.57 -33.57 -6.22
C TYR A 576 -31.36 -34.06 -4.78
N VAL A 577 -30.54 -33.39 -3.98
CA VAL A 577 -30.28 -33.78 -2.58
C VAL A 577 -31.55 -33.67 -1.73
N LEU A 578 -32.37 -32.63 -1.91
CA LEU A 578 -33.64 -32.46 -1.19
C LEU A 578 -34.71 -33.47 -1.63
N ARG A 579 -34.80 -33.79 -2.93
CA ARG A 579 -35.72 -34.85 -3.40
C ARG A 579 -35.31 -36.24 -2.91
N GLY A 580 -34.02 -36.53 -2.79
CA GLY A 580 -33.53 -37.79 -2.24
C GLY A 580 -33.91 -38.02 -0.78
N HIS A 581 -33.87 -36.97 0.07
CA HIS A 581 -34.26 -37.06 1.48
C HIS A 581 -35.79 -37.10 1.69
N ALA A 582 -36.58 -36.50 0.79
CA ALA A 582 -38.04 -36.58 0.87
C ALA A 582 -38.58 -37.99 0.57
N VAL A 583 -37.87 -38.79 -0.23
CA VAL A 583 -38.24 -40.17 -0.56
C VAL A 583 -37.88 -41.14 0.58
N THR A 584 -36.83 -40.87 1.35
CA THR A 584 -36.44 -41.73 2.49
C THR A 584 -37.21 -41.45 3.79
N SER A 585 -37.87 -40.29 3.94
CA SER A 585 -38.69 -39.96 5.13
C SER A 585 -40.16 -40.38 5.03
N ARG A 586 -40.60 -40.90 3.89
CA ARG A 586 -41.95 -41.48 3.67
C ARG A 586 -41.94 -43.01 3.52
N GLY A 587 -40.78 -43.63 3.73
CA GLY A 587 -40.61 -45.09 3.75
C GLY A 587 -40.88 -45.67 5.12
#